data_AF-A0A0R3S782-F1
#
_entry.id   AF-A0A0R3S782-F1
#
_cell.length_a   1.000
_cell.length_b   1.000
_cell.length_c   1.000
_cell.angle_alpha   90.00
_cell.angle_beta   90.00
_cell.angle_gamma   90.00
#
_symmetry.space_group_name_H-M   'P 1'
#
loop_
_entity.id
_entity.type
_entity.pdbx_description
1 polymer ?
#
loop_
_entity_poly.entity_id
_entity_poly.type
_entity_poly.pdbx_seq_one_letter_code
_entity_poly.pdbx_strand_id
1 'polypeptide(L)' 'MVHPTVHTFDEAQRQIYTLMQRDSYPRFIASALYKKILDSYGQMEEL' A
#
# COMPACT_ATOMS: atom_id res chain seq x y z
N MET A 1 28.13 -15.78 -13.70
CA MET A 1 26.79 -15.14 -13.72
C MET A 1 26.07 -15.55 -12.45
N VAL A 2 25.49 -14.60 -11.71
CA VAL A 2 24.65 -14.92 -10.56
C VAL A 2 23.33 -15.49 -11.11
N HIS A 3 22.95 -16.69 -10.69
CA HIS A 3 21.67 -17.27 -11.07
C HIS A 3 20.57 -16.62 -10.23
N PRO A 4 19.54 -16.03 -10.85
CA PRO A 4 18.42 -15.50 -10.11
C PRO A 4 17.77 -16.60 -9.25
N THR A 5 17.51 -16.27 -8.00
CA THR A 5 16.68 -17.07 -7.10
C THR A 5 15.34 -16.36 -6.88
N VAL A 6 14.40 -17.03 -6.21
CA VAL A 6 13.15 -16.39 -5.77
C VAL A 6 13.39 -15.18 -4.84
N HIS A 7 14.59 -15.07 -4.24
CA HIS A 7 14.99 -14.00 -3.32
C HIS A 7 15.79 -12.88 -3.98
N THR A 8 15.97 -12.91 -5.31
CA THR A 8 16.84 -11.96 -6.04
C THR A 8 16.51 -10.49 -5.76
N PHE A 9 15.25 -10.20 -5.43
CA PHE A 9 14.76 -8.84 -5.25
C PHE A 9 14.31 -8.51 -3.83
N ASP A 10 14.59 -9.36 -2.83
CA ASP A 10 14.09 -9.16 -1.46
C ASP A 10 14.55 -7.82 -0.86
N GLU A 11 15.78 -7.41 -1.15
CA GLU A 11 16.28 -6.10 -0.71
C GLU A 11 15.58 -4.93 -1.39
N ALA A 12 15.45 -4.98 -2.72
CA ALA A 12 14.75 -3.96 -3.48
C ALA A 12 13.27 -3.85 -3.06
N GLN A 13 12.60 -4.98 -2.86
CA GLN A 13 11.22 -5.05 -2.38
C GLN A 13 11.08 -4.36 -1.01
N ARG A 14 11.99 -4.63 -0.07
CA ARG A 14 11.98 -3.96 1.25
C ARG A 14 12.16 -2.46 1.13
N GLN A 15 13.09 -2.00 0.29
CA GLN A 15 13.31 -0.56 0.07
C GLN A 15 12.07 0.13 -0.50
N ILE A 16 11.46 -0.46 -1.54
CA ILE A 16 10.23 0.09 -2.14
C ILE A 16 9.07 0.04 -1.15
N TYR A 17 8.92 -1.02 -0.36
CA TYR A 17 7.91 -1.10 0.69
C TYR A 17 8.07 0.03 1.72
N THR A 18 9.28 0.25 2.23
CA THR A 18 9.54 1.35 3.17
C THR A 18 9.26 2.72 2.55
N LEU A 19 9.63 2.93 1.28
CA LEU A 19 9.33 4.16 0.56
C LEU A 19 7.81 4.39 0.43
N MET A 20 7.07 3.36 0.02
CA MET A 20 5.60 3.43 -0.07
C MET A 20 4.96 3.70 1.28
N GLN A 21 5.43 3.04 2.35
CA GLN A 21 4.90 3.24 3.69
C GLN A 21 5.10 4.69 4.18
N ARG A 22 6.24 5.32 3.84
CA ARG A 22 6.58 6.67 4.28
C ARG A 22 5.89 7.79 3.49
N ASP A 23 5.57 7.56 2.20
CA ASP A 23 5.04 8.60 1.31
C ASP A 23 3.68 8.22 0.69
N SER A 24 3.62 7.13 -0.07
CA SER A 24 2.38 6.72 -0.76
C SER A 24 1.23 6.39 0.19
N TYR A 25 1.51 5.67 1.29
CA TYR A 25 0.50 5.24 2.25
C TYR A 25 -0.18 6.42 2.98
N PRO A 26 0.54 7.38 3.60
CA PRO A 26 -0.12 8.53 4.23
C PRO A 26 -0.90 9.37 3.21
N ARG A 27 -0.40 9.52 1.98
CA ARG A 27 -1.14 10.18 0.89
C ARG A 27 -2.42 9.43 0.51
N PHE A 28 -2.38 8.10 0.45
CA PHE A 28 -3.55 7.27 0.16
C PHE A 28 -4.63 7.43 1.23
N ILE A 29 -4.29 7.32 2.52
CA ILE A 29 -5.25 7.47 3.62
C ILE A 29 -5.84 8.89 3.66
N ALA A 30 -5.06 9.92 3.32
CA ALA A 30 -5.55 11.29 3.22
C ALA A 30 -6.43 11.56 1.97
N SER A 31 -6.37 10.68 0.96
CA SER A 31 -7.01 10.90 -0.34
C SER A 31 -8.54 10.85 -0.29
N ALA A 32 -9.17 11.55 -1.22
CA ALA A 32 -10.63 11.50 -1.38
C ALA A 32 -11.14 10.09 -1.74
N LEU A 33 -10.32 9.30 -2.44
CA LEU A 33 -10.66 7.93 -2.80
C LEU A 33 -10.85 7.06 -1.54
N TYR A 34 -9.87 7.08 -0.64
CA TYR A 34 -9.95 6.29 0.59
C TYR A 34 -11.12 6.72 1.46
N LYS A 35 -11.35 8.04 1.61
CA LYS A 35 -12.50 8.58 2.36
C LYS A 35 -13.83 8.11 1.79
N LYS A 36 -14.00 8.17 0.45
CA LYS A 36 -15.21 7.68 -0.22
C LYS A 36 -15.45 6.18 0.03
N ILE A 37 -14.39 5.37 0.01
CA ILE A 37 -14.49 3.94 0.32
C ILE A 37 -14.95 3.77 1.77
N LEU A 38 -14.33 4.47 2.72
CA LEU A 38 -14.68 4.41 4.13
C LEU A 38 -16.15 4.80 4.38
N ASP A 39 -16.61 5.89 3.78
CA ASP A 39 -18.00 6.34 3.88
C ASP A 39 -18.97 5.28 3.34
N SER A 40 -18.63 4.61 2.22
CA SER A 40 -19.46 3.54 1.66
C SER A 40 -19.56 2.31 2.56
N TYR A 41 -18.51 2.01 3.34
CA TYR A 41 -18.55 0.92 4.32
C TYR A 41 -19.39 1.30 5.54
N GLY A 42 -19.28 2.53 6.04
CA GLY A 42 -20.11 3.00 7.17
C GLY A 42 -21.60 3.01 6.84
N GLN A 43 -21.96 3.34 5.60
CA GLN A 43 -23.35 3.24 5.11
C GLN A 43 -23.86 1.79 5.01
N MET A 44 -22.97 0.80 4.90
CA MET A 44 -23.32 -0.62 4.85
C MET A 44 -23.54 -1.23 6.25
N GLU A 45 -22.99 -0.62 7.31
CA GLU A 45 -23.21 -1.03 8.71
C GLU A 45 -24.52 -0.49 9.30
N GLU A 46 -25.07 0.61 8.77
CA GLU A 46 -26.34 1.20 9.23
C GLU A 46 -27.61 0.61 8.56
N LEU A 47 -27.45 -0.35 7.63
CA LEU A 47 -28.53 -1.09 6.95
C LEU A 47 -28.72 -2.49 7.55
#